data_AF-A0A519CLG0-F1
#
_entry.id   AF-A0A519CLG0-F1
#
_cell.length_a   1.000
_cell.length_b   1.000
_cell.length_c   1.000
_cell.angle_alpha   90.00
_cell.angle_beta   90.00
_cell.angle_gamma   90.00
#
_symmetry.space_group_name_H-M   'P 1'
#
loop_
_entity.id
_entity.type
_entity.pdbx_description
1 polymer ?
#
loop_
_entity_poly.entity_id
_entity_poly.type
_entity_poly.pdbx_seq_one_letter_code
_entity_poly.pdbx_strand_id
1 'polypeptide(L)'
;FVWAGVDDIWSPDFLEKNIAVLDSNEDVVGSMGKVKRYGPHIEEFKSKNDDSFKTKIYKKFRRFFRPFGTQPIISDSYEKRIRTFLKTRDDRSIWAIYRTKILQKCIGLDSWNFCLPMTLNLLKYGKLNVIDEFMIDYYSVGGTSLGILEYYHRDQITIRDVIFPWSAFTLWCMKNLDTKIFLKNFDHFILLQCLGFTSQLMTMIDWLKKK
;
A
#
# COMPACT_ATOMS: atom_id res chain seq x y z
N PHE A 1 19.06 4.93 -1.82
CA PHE A 1 18.35 5.56 -0.68
C PHE A 1 17.30 4.58 -0.17
N VAL A 2 17.05 4.53 1.13
CA VAL A 2 16.04 3.67 1.74
C VAL A 2 15.49 4.35 3.00
N TRP A 3 14.21 4.16 3.28
CA TRP A 3 13.60 4.53 4.56
C TRP A 3 13.57 3.32 5.49
N ALA A 4 13.72 3.54 6.80
CA ALA A 4 13.62 2.51 7.81
C ALA A 4 12.58 2.89 8.87
N GLY A 5 11.60 2.01 9.08
CA GLY A 5 10.70 2.09 10.23
C GLY A 5 11.46 1.74 11.50
N VAL A 6 11.22 2.48 12.58
CA VAL A 6 11.86 2.20 13.89
C VAL A 6 11.38 0.90 14.52
N ASP A 7 10.26 0.40 14.03
CA ASP A 7 9.52 -0.76 14.47
C ASP A 7 9.61 -1.94 13.49
N ASP A 8 10.24 -1.79 12.33
CA ASP A 8 10.39 -2.89 11.37
C ASP A 8 11.73 -3.63 11.55
N ILE A 9 11.75 -4.94 11.33
CA ILE A 9 12.98 -5.76 11.40
C ILE A 9 13.39 -6.14 9.99
N TRP A 10 14.66 -5.91 9.66
CA TRP A 10 15.23 -6.26 8.35
C TRP A 10 16.05 -7.54 8.44
N SER A 11 16.00 -8.34 7.39
CA SER A 11 16.96 -9.43 7.19
C SER A 11 18.38 -8.86 7.10
N PRO A 12 19.41 -9.53 7.66
CA PRO A 12 20.79 -9.06 7.62
C PRO A 12 21.32 -8.76 6.21
N ASP A 13 20.81 -9.46 5.20
CA ASP A 13 21.18 -9.36 3.78
C ASP A 13 20.27 -8.45 2.96
N PHE A 14 19.32 -7.74 3.58
CA PHE A 14 18.35 -6.88 2.90
C PHE A 14 19.01 -5.85 1.99
N LEU A 15 20.03 -5.14 2.50
CA LEU A 15 20.72 -4.12 1.73
C LEU A 15 21.52 -4.71 0.58
N GLU A 16 22.32 -5.74 0.87
CA GLU A 16 23.21 -6.38 -0.10
C GLU A 16 22.43 -6.92 -1.30
N LYS A 17 21.40 -7.75 -1.07
CA LYS A 17 20.63 -8.36 -2.15
C LYS A 17 19.87 -7.36 -2.99
N ASN A 18 19.28 -6.33 -2.37
CA ASN A 18 18.51 -5.34 -3.11
C ASN A 18 19.39 -4.34 -3.87
N ILE A 19 20.58 -4.01 -3.35
CA ILE A 19 21.58 -3.22 -4.08
C ILE A 19 22.09 -4.03 -5.28
N ALA A 20 22.39 -5.32 -5.12
CA ALA A 20 22.83 -6.18 -6.23
C ALA A 20 21.83 -6.21 -7.40
N VAL A 21 20.52 -6.23 -7.10
CA VAL A 21 19.48 -6.12 -8.14
C VAL A 21 19.59 -4.79 -8.89
N LEU A 22 19.74 -3.68 -8.17
CA LEU A 22 19.89 -2.36 -8.79
C LEU A 22 21.19 -2.30 -9.61
N ASP A 23 22.31 -2.81 -9.12
CA ASP A 23 23.57 -2.78 -9.86
C ASP A 23 23.51 -3.63 -11.14
N SER A 24 22.76 -4.73 -11.13
CA SER A 24 22.58 -5.60 -12.31
C SER A 24 21.58 -5.08 -13.35
N ASN A 25 20.70 -4.14 -13.00
CA ASN A 25 19.59 -3.74 -13.87
C ASN A 25 19.21 -2.26 -13.74
N GLU A 26 19.63 -1.47 -14.71
CA GLU A 26 19.38 -0.02 -14.78
C GLU A 26 17.89 0.35 -14.85
N ASP A 27 17.04 -0.50 -15.44
CA ASP A 27 15.59 -0.27 -15.53
C ASP A 27 14.88 -0.39 -14.18
N VAL A 28 15.49 -1.08 -13.20
CA VAL A 28 14.93 -1.20 -11.86
C VAL A 28 15.29 0.07 -11.09
N VAL A 29 14.27 0.81 -10.67
CA VAL A 29 14.42 2.06 -9.91
C VAL A 29 14.26 1.85 -8.42
N GLY A 30 13.63 0.75 -8.01
CA GLY A 30 13.53 0.32 -6.62
C GLY A 30 13.47 -1.21 -6.49
N SER A 31 14.12 -1.75 -5.46
CA SER A 31 14.06 -3.18 -5.12
C SER A 31 13.81 -3.39 -3.63
N MET A 32 12.98 -4.37 -3.30
CA MET A 32 12.79 -4.85 -1.93
C MET A 32 12.61 -6.37 -1.87
N GLY A 33 12.59 -6.95 -0.67
CA GLY A 33 12.10 -8.31 -0.46
C GLY A 33 10.59 -8.38 -0.22
N LYS A 34 10.07 -9.61 -0.11
CA LYS A 34 8.73 -9.85 0.43
C LYS A 34 8.64 -9.36 1.87
N VAL A 35 7.43 -8.93 2.25
CA VAL A 35 7.11 -8.44 3.59
C VAL A 35 6.19 -9.43 4.28
N LYS A 36 6.48 -9.78 5.54
CA LYS A 36 5.56 -10.48 6.44
C LYS A 36 5.21 -9.58 7.63
N ARG A 37 4.05 -9.81 8.26
CA ARG A 37 3.68 -9.09 9.49
C ARG A 37 4.23 -9.80 10.71
N TYR A 38 4.57 -9.03 11.73
CA TYR A 38 4.79 -9.53 13.08
C TYR A 38 4.14 -8.61 14.11
N GLY A 39 3.99 -9.09 15.35
CA GLY A 39 3.35 -8.33 16.44
C GLY A 39 1.88 -8.68 16.66
N PRO A 40 1.15 -7.84 17.44
CA PRO A 40 -0.23 -8.09 17.83
C PRO A 40 -1.23 -8.16 16.66
N HIS A 41 -2.38 -8.81 16.86
CA HIS A 41 -3.54 -8.80 15.94
C HIS A 41 -3.31 -9.29 14.50
N ILE A 42 -2.15 -9.89 14.18
CA ILE A 42 -1.84 -10.37 12.82
C ILE A 42 -2.78 -11.49 12.33
N GLU A 43 -3.32 -12.28 13.26
CA GLU A 43 -4.20 -13.43 12.97
C GLU A 43 -5.67 -13.19 13.34
N GLU A 44 -6.08 -11.94 13.61
CA GLU A 44 -7.43 -11.59 14.09
C GLU A 44 -8.54 -12.13 13.18
N PHE A 45 -8.32 -12.09 11.85
CA PHE A 45 -9.27 -12.55 10.85
C PHE A 45 -8.91 -13.92 10.25
N LYS A 46 -7.99 -14.67 10.85
CA LYS A 46 -7.74 -16.06 10.46
C LYS A 46 -8.90 -16.93 10.91
N SER A 47 -9.44 -17.71 9.97
CA SER A 47 -10.49 -18.68 10.28
C SER A 47 -9.92 -19.75 11.19
N LYS A 48 -10.64 -20.06 12.26
CA LYS A 48 -10.36 -21.16 13.19
C LYS A 48 -11.35 -22.30 12.94
N ASN A 49 -11.01 -23.50 13.39
CA ASN A 49 -11.84 -24.68 13.14
C ASN A 49 -13.22 -24.57 13.82
N ASP A 50 -13.22 -24.03 15.03
CA ASP A 50 -14.37 -23.77 15.91
C ASP A 50 -15.20 -22.52 15.54
N ASP A 51 -14.78 -21.73 14.53
CA ASP A 51 -15.58 -20.60 14.06
C ASP A 51 -16.92 -21.07 13.46
N SER A 52 -18.02 -20.40 13.84
CA SER A 52 -19.32 -20.56 13.19
C SER A 52 -19.26 -20.23 11.70
N PHE A 53 -20.21 -20.74 10.91
CA PHE A 53 -20.30 -20.44 9.48
C PHE A 53 -20.37 -18.92 9.20
N LYS A 54 -21.19 -18.18 9.97
CA LYS A 54 -21.30 -16.72 9.87
C LYS A 54 -19.97 -16.03 10.17
N THR A 55 -19.24 -16.50 11.18
CA THR A 55 -17.91 -15.97 11.55
C THR A 55 -16.88 -16.22 10.45
N LYS A 56 -16.87 -17.42 9.85
CA LYS A 56 -15.97 -17.75 8.72
C LYS A 56 -16.22 -16.85 7.52
N ILE A 57 -17.49 -16.58 7.19
CA ILE A 57 -17.85 -15.64 6.11
C ILE A 57 -17.37 -14.22 6.45
N TYR A 58 -17.67 -13.72 7.65
CA TYR A 58 -17.22 -12.39 8.08
C TYR A 58 -15.70 -12.24 8.01
N LYS A 59 -14.94 -13.20 8.56
CA LYS A 59 -13.47 -13.21 8.52
C LYS A 59 -12.92 -13.26 7.10
N LYS A 60 -13.48 -14.10 6.23
CA LYS A 60 -13.09 -14.17 4.81
C LYS A 60 -13.34 -12.82 4.12
N PHE A 61 -14.49 -12.21 4.36
CA PHE A 61 -14.82 -10.89 3.83
C PHE A 61 -13.83 -9.83 4.35
N ARG A 62 -13.55 -9.78 5.66
CA ARG A 62 -12.58 -8.82 6.24
C ARG A 62 -11.18 -8.97 5.63
N ARG A 63 -10.72 -10.19 5.37
CA ARG A 63 -9.43 -10.44 4.72
C ARG A 63 -9.38 -9.94 3.27
N PHE A 64 -10.49 -10.03 2.54
CA PHE A 64 -10.56 -9.54 1.16
C PHE A 64 -10.27 -8.03 1.06
N PHE A 65 -10.70 -7.22 2.03
CA PHE A 65 -10.42 -5.76 2.05
C PHE A 65 -9.05 -5.41 2.64
N ARG A 66 -8.27 -6.40 3.09
CA ARG A 66 -6.98 -6.19 3.75
C ARG A 66 -5.86 -7.00 3.07
N PRO A 67 -5.64 -6.84 1.75
CA PRO A 67 -4.51 -7.47 1.10
C PRO A 67 -3.22 -7.04 1.78
N PHE A 68 -2.30 -7.99 1.97
CA PHE A 68 -1.00 -7.72 2.56
C PHE A 68 0.14 -8.37 1.77
N GLY A 69 1.30 -7.74 1.81
CA GLY A 69 2.53 -8.18 1.16
C GLY A 69 2.84 -7.39 -0.10
N THR A 70 4.05 -7.54 -0.58
CA THR A 70 4.58 -6.74 -1.69
C THR A 70 4.48 -7.45 -3.01
N GLN A 71 4.38 -6.70 -4.11
CA GLN A 71 4.25 -7.26 -5.45
C GLN A 71 5.20 -6.59 -6.44
N PRO A 72 5.89 -7.36 -7.31
CA PRO A 72 6.76 -6.78 -8.32
C PRO A 72 5.94 -6.03 -9.38
N ILE A 73 6.50 -4.92 -9.87
CA ILE A 73 5.92 -4.10 -10.94
C ILE A 73 6.97 -3.98 -12.04
N ILE A 74 7.10 -5.05 -12.81
CA ILE A 74 8.24 -5.28 -13.73
C ILE A 74 7.88 -5.17 -15.22
N SER A 75 6.65 -4.79 -15.56
CA SER A 75 6.23 -4.67 -16.97
C SER A 75 7.01 -3.57 -17.70
N ASP A 76 7.41 -3.83 -18.95
CA ASP A 76 8.06 -2.82 -19.80
C ASP A 76 7.10 -1.67 -20.18
N SER A 77 5.80 -1.95 -20.25
CA SER A 77 4.78 -0.92 -20.53
C SER A 77 4.48 -0.09 -19.29
N TYR A 78 4.70 1.22 -19.38
CA TYR A 78 4.33 2.18 -18.33
C TYR A 78 2.84 2.07 -17.95
N GLU A 79 1.95 2.00 -18.93
CA GLU A 79 0.51 1.85 -18.69
C GLU A 79 0.19 0.57 -17.90
N LYS A 80 0.86 -0.55 -18.22
CA LYS A 80 0.69 -1.80 -17.47
C LYS A 80 1.24 -1.69 -16.05
N ARG A 81 2.38 -1.01 -15.85
CA ARG A 81 2.92 -0.76 -14.49
C ARG A 81 1.93 0.01 -13.63
N ILE A 82 1.33 1.07 -14.18
CA ILE A 82 0.30 1.86 -13.49
C ILE A 82 -0.91 0.98 -13.15
N ARG A 83 -1.41 0.19 -14.10
CA ARG A 83 -2.56 -0.70 -13.85
C ARG A 83 -2.26 -1.75 -12.79
N THR A 84 -1.06 -2.34 -12.80
CA THR A 84 -0.63 -3.29 -11.76
C THR A 84 -0.61 -2.62 -10.39
N PHE A 85 -0.01 -1.43 -10.29
CA PHE A 85 0.04 -0.68 -9.05
C PHE A 85 -1.35 -0.32 -8.51
N LEU A 86 -2.26 0.17 -9.35
CA LEU A 86 -3.61 0.55 -8.93
C LEU A 86 -4.44 -0.65 -8.44
N LYS A 87 -4.14 -1.86 -8.91
CA LYS A 87 -4.78 -3.10 -8.43
C LYS A 87 -4.23 -3.54 -7.07
N THR A 88 -2.90 -3.55 -6.93
CA THR A 88 -2.25 -4.04 -5.71
C THR A 88 -2.27 -3.01 -4.59
N ARG A 89 -2.17 -1.72 -4.93
CA ARG A 89 -2.14 -0.56 -4.02
C ARG A 89 -1.05 -0.71 -2.97
N ASP A 90 0.10 -1.19 -3.43
CA ASP A 90 1.18 -1.58 -2.55
C ASP A 90 1.99 -0.37 -2.06
N ASP A 91 1.49 0.26 -0.99
CA ASP A 91 2.13 1.36 -0.29
C ASP A 91 3.45 0.98 0.40
N ARG A 92 3.61 -0.30 0.78
CA ARG A 92 4.84 -0.86 1.36
C ARG A 92 6.05 -0.80 0.43
N SER A 93 5.83 -0.53 -0.86
CA SER A 93 6.93 -0.25 -1.79
C SER A 93 7.84 0.86 -1.26
N ILE A 94 7.34 1.78 -0.41
CA ILE A 94 8.15 2.80 0.29
C ILE A 94 9.39 2.23 1.00
N TRP A 95 9.34 0.99 1.47
CA TRP A 95 10.48 0.36 2.16
C TRP A 95 11.55 -0.18 1.21
N ALA A 96 11.39 0.00 -0.11
CA ALA A 96 12.39 -0.42 -1.08
C ALA A 96 13.66 0.43 -1.03
N ILE A 97 14.74 -0.17 -1.50
CA ILE A 97 15.97 0.55 -1.83
C ILE A 97 15.78 1.17 -3.20
N TYR A 98 15.97 2.48 -3.29
CA TYR A 98 15.77 3.25 -4.50
C TYR A 98 17.06 3.88 -5.03
N ARG A 99 17.11 4.06 -6.35
CA ARG A 99 18.09 4.95 -6.98
C ARG A 99 17.84 6.39 -6.54
N THR A 100 18.80 6.97 -5.81
CA THR A 100 18.64 8.28 -5.17
C THR A 100 18.23 9.39 -6.14
N LYS A 101 18.86 9.47 -7.32
CA LYS A 101 18.57 10.51 -8.32
C LYS A 101 17.18 10.40 -8.94
N ILE A 102 16.63 9.19 -9.03
CA ILE A 102 15.26 8.97 -9.50
C ILE A 102 14.27 9.31 -8.39
N LEU A 103 14.55 8.87 -7.16
CA LEU A 103 13.71 9.13 -6.00
C LEU A 103 13.53 10.64 -5.74
N GLN A 104 14.61 11.42 -5.86
CA GLN A 104 14.58 12.88 -5.68
C GLN A 104 13.60 13.59 -6.63
N LYS A 105 13.30 13.02 -7.81
CA LYS A 105 12.32 13.56 -8.76
C LYS A 105 10.86 13.21 -8.41
N CYS A 106 10.66 12.30 -7.46
CA CYS A 106 9.37 11.69 -7.14
C CYS A 106 8.84 12.07 -5.75
N ILE A 107 9.72 12.56 -4.87
CA ILE A 107 9.40 13.04 -3.51
C ILE A 107 9.01 14.53 -3.52
N GLY A 108 8.42 15.02 -2.42
CA GLY A 108 7.96 16.42 -2.31
C GLY A 108 6.48 16.62 -2.67
N LEU A 109 5.65 15.61 -2.40
CA LEU A 109 4.22 15.65 -2.65
C LEU A 109 3.49 16.02 -1.35
N ASP A 110 2.74 17.12 -1.38
CA ASP A 110 1.86 17.52 -0.28
C ASP A 110 0.65 16.58 -0.20
N SER A 111 0.85 15.42 0.42
CA SER A 111 -0.21 14.44 0.64
C SER A 111 0.03 13.62 1.91
N TRP A 112 -1.03 13.46 2.71
CA TRP A 112 -1.03 12.58 3.88
C TRP A 112 -0.74 11.10 3.52
N ASN A 113 -0.97 10.73 2.25
CA ASN A 113 -0.67 9.42 1.70
C ASN A 113 0.35 9.56 0.57
N PHE A 114 1.50 10.19 0.84
CA PHE A 114 2.52 10.47 -0.17
C PHE A 114 3.11 9.19 -0.80
N CYS A 115 3.04 8.04 -0.14
CA CYS A 115 3.57 6.76 -0.63
C CYS A 115 2.98 6.37 -1.99
N LEU A 116 1.66 6.44 -2.16
CA LEU A 116 1.03 6.00 -3.40
C LEU A 116 1.33 6.93 -4.60
N PRO A 117 1.17 8.26 -4.46
CA PRO A 117 1.60 9.23 -5.47
C PRO A 117 3.09 9.14 -5.80
N MET A 118 3.97 8.97 -4.80
CA MET A 118 5.40 8.80 -4.99
C MET A 118 5.68 7.56 -5.84
N THR A 119 5.06 6.42 -5.52
CA THR A 119 5.23 5.19 -6.31
C THR A 119 4.73 5.36 -7.75
N LEU A 120 3.57 6.00 -7.97
CA LEU A 120 3.12 6.30 -9.33
C LEU A 120 4.11 7.16 -10.12
N ASN A 121 4.76 8.14 -9.48
CA ASN A 121 5.81 8.94 -10.11
C ASN A 121 7.07 8.11 -10.39
N LEU A 122 7.47 7.22 -9.49
CA LEU A 122 8.62 6.32 -9.69
C LEU A 122 8.43 5.42 -10.91
N LEU A 123 7.22 4.92 -11.16
CA LEU A 123 6.92 4.02 -12.27
C LEU A 123 7.08 4.65 -13.66
N LYS A 124 7.15 5.99 -13.74
CA LYS A 124 7.53 6.72 -14.97
C LYS A 124 8.98 6.44 -15.37
N TYR A 125 9.85 6.21 -14.38
CA TYR A 125 11.29 6.09 -14.57
C TYR A 125 11.77 4.63 -14.64
N GLY A 126 10.97 3.67 -14.18
CA GLY A 126 11.34 2.27 -14.30
C GLY A 126 10.46 1.30 -13.54
N LYS A 127 11.04 0.13 -13.28
CA LYS A 127 10.43 -1.06 -12.68
C LYS A 127 10.65 -1.09 -11.17
N LEU A 128 9.73 -1.74 -10.46
CA LEU A 128 9.91 -2.09 -9.05
C LEU A 128 10.09 -3.60 -8.92
N ASN A 129 11.22 -4.01 -8.38
CA ASN A 129 11.53 -5.41 -8.15
C ASN A 129 11.12 -5.84 -6.74
N VAL A 130 10.68 -7.10 -6.63
CA VAL A 130 10.48 -7.79 -5.35
C VAL A 130 11.22 -9.11 -5.39
N ILE A 131 12.25 -9.26 -4.55
CA ILE A 131 12.97 -10.52 -4.33
C ILE A 131 12.03 -11.51 -3.65
N ASP A 132 12.01 -12.77 -4.13
CA ASP A 132 11.14 -13.84 -3.63
C ASP A 132 11.62 -14.42 -2.29
N GLU A 133 11.91 -13.55 -1.33
CA GLU A 133 12.38 -13.88 0.01
C GLU A 133 11.75 -12.90 1.01
N PHE A 134 11.34 -13.38 2.19
CA PHE A 134 10.85 -12.50 3.24
C PHE A 134 12.03 -11.78 3.89
N MET A 135 12.16 -10.48 3.63
CA MET A 135 13.31 -9.70 4.10
C MET A 135 12.94 -8.55 5.05
N ILE A 136 11.65 -8.27 5.20
CA ILE A 136 11.14 -7.26 6.14
C ILE A 136 10.02 -7.88 6.95
N ASP A 137 10.18 -7.82 8.27
CA ASP A 137 9.14 -8.12 9.24
C ASP A 137 8.52 -6.78 9.63
N TYR A 138 7.33 -6.55 9.10
CA TYR A 138 6.57 -5.32 9.28
C TYR A 138 5.76 -5.37 10.57
N TYR A 139 5.96 -4.40 11.46
CA TYR A 139 5.23 -4.39 12.72
C TYR A 139 3.75 -4.03 12.51
N SER A 140 2.86 -4.83 13.08
CA SER A 140 1.42 -4.74 12.80
C SER A 140 0.70 -3.60 13.50
N VAL A 141 1.37 -2.89 14.40
CA VAL A 141 0.81 -1.82 15.24
C VAL A 141 1.63 -0.55 15.02
N GLY A 142 0.98 0.60 14.92
CA GLY A 142 1.66 1.87 14.69
C GLY A 142 0.68 3.01 14.39
N GLY A 143 1.20 4.18 14.03
CA GLY A 143 0.36 5.34 13.68
C GLY A 143 -0.67 5.01 12.60
N THR A 144 -0.30 4.18 11.62
CA THR A 144 -1.15 3.70 10.50
C THR A 144 -2.16 2.62 10.88
N SER A 145 -2.08 2.05 12.09
CA SER A 145 -3.07 1.10 12.62
C SER A 145 -4.31 1.79 13.20
N LEU A 146 -4.28 3.12 13.31
CA LEU A 146 -5.40 3.93 13.79
C LEU A 146 -6.54 3.95 12.76
N GLY A 147 -7.77 3.96 13.25
CA GLY A 147 -8.95 4.08 12.40
C GLY A 147 -9.05 5.46 11.75
N ILE A 148 -9.78 5.57 10.63
CA ILE A 148 -9.95 6.85 9.91
C ILE A 148 -10.52 7.96 10.80
N LEU A 149 -11.37 7.61 11.77
CA LEU A 149 -11.97 8.57 12.69
C LEU A 149 -10.94 9.17 13.64
N GLU A 150 -9.95 8.39 14.06
CA GLU A 150 -8.85 8.89 14.89
C GLU A 150 -8.00 9.91 14.11
N TYR A 151 -7.75 9.64 12.82
CA TYR A 151 -7.07 10.59 11.95
C TYR A 151 -7.84 11.89 11.76
N TYR A 152 -9.17 11.80 11.67
CA TYR A 152 -10.06 12.96 11.62
C TYR A 152 -10.01 13.75 12.94
N HIS A 153 -10.07 13.06 14.08
CA HIS A 153 -9.97 13.70 15.40
C HIS A 153 -8.61 14.37 15.67
N ARG A 154 -7.55 13.96 14.97
CA ARG A 154 -6.20 14.54 15.03
C ARG A 154 -5.98 15.64 14.00
N ASP A 155 -7.03 16.10 13.31
CA ASP A 155 -6.97 17.12 12.25
C ASP A 155 -6.00 16.77 11.11
N GLN A 156 -5.73 15.47 10.87
CA GLN A 156 -4.83 15.02 9.81
C GLN A 156 -5.55 14.79 8.47
N ILE A 157 -6.88 14.62 8.51
CA ILE A 157 -7.74 14.43 7.35
C ILE A 157 -9.05 15.21 7.51
N THR A 158 -9.74 15.47 6.40
CA THR A 158 -11.03 16.18 6.42
C THR A 158 -12.22 15.21 6.54
N ILE A 159 -13.41 15.73 6.87
CA ILE A 159 -14.65 14.94 6.87
C ILE A 159 -14.97 14.38 5.47
N ARG A 160 -14.56 15.07 4.41
CA ARG A 160 -14.67 14.57 3.03
C ARG A 160 -13.83 13.31 2.84
N ASP A 161 -12.65 13.25 3.44
CA ASP A 161 -11.78 12.08 3.37
C ASP A 161 -12.34 10.93 4.24
N VAL A 162 -13.09 11.22 5.32
CA VAL A 162 -13.82 10.18 6.06
C VAL A 162 -14.91 9.54 5.19
N ILE A 163 -15.73 10.36 4.51
CA ILE A 163 -16.83 9.89 3.66
C ILE A 163 -16.32 9.25 2.37
N PHE A 164 -15.25 9.80 1.80
CA PHE A 164 -14.62 9.35 0.56
C PHE A 164 -13.11 9.12 0.76
N PRO A 165 -12.71 7.98 1.37
CA PRO A 165 -11.33 7.70 1.81
C PRO A 165 -10.25 7.78 0.73
N TRP A 166 -10.62 7.58 -0.54
CA TRP A 166 -9.68 7.59 -1.65
C TRP A 166 -9.92 8.74 -2.64
N SER A 167 -10.75 9.71 -2.28
CA SER A 167 -11.03 10.88 -3.13
C SER A 167 -9.78 11.71 -3.39
N ALA A 168 -9.00 12.02 -2.34
CA ALA A 168 -7.76 12.78 -2.47
C ALA A 168 -6.77 12.10 -3.43
N PHE A 169 -6.56 10.78 -3.29
CA PHE A 169 -5.69 10.02 -4.17
C PHE A 169 -6.21 9.95 -5.61
N THR A 170 -7.52 9.72 -5.79
CA THR A 170 -8.16 9.71 -7.12
C THR A 170 -8.02 11.06 -7.82
N LEU A 171 -8.26 12.16 -7.11
CA LEU A 171 -8.08 13.52 -7.64
C LEU A 171 -6.63 13.81 -7.98
N TRP A 172 -5.68 13.35 -7.16
CA TRP A 172 -4.26 13.45 -7.47
C TRP A 172 -3.92 12.69 -8.76
N CYS A 173 -4.40 11.46 -8.91
CA CYS A 173 -4.20 10.64 -10.11
C CYS A 173 -4.78 11.32 -11.35
N MET A 174 -5.98 11.89 -11.25
CA MET A 174 -6.63 12.61 -12.34
C MET A 174 -5.82 13.82 -12.80
N LYS A 175 -5.12 14.51 -11.88
CA LYS A 175 -4.29 15.68 -12.19
C LYS A 175 -2.89 15.33 -12.71
N ASN A 176 -2.33 14.18 -12.31
CA ASN A 176 -0.90 13.88 -12.50
C ASN A 176 -0.61 12.69 -13.44
N LEU A 177 -1.62 11.86 -13.73
CA LEU A 177 -1.53 10.84 -14.76
C LEU A 177 -1.99 11.41 -16.09
N ASP A 178 -1.47 10.83 -17.17
CA ASP A 178 -2.01 11.07 -18.51
C ASP A 178 -3.51 10.73 -18.54
N THR A 179 -4.32 11.59 -19.16
CA THR A 179 -5.78 11.46 -19.19
C THR A 179 -6.23 10.10 -19.75
N LYS A 180 -5.56 9.57 -20.77
CA LYS A 180 -5.88 8.26 -21.35
C LYS A 180 -5.57 7.14 -20.35
N ILE A 181 -4.45 7.24 -19.63
CA ILE A 181 -4.09 6.28 -18.56
C ILE A 181 -5.11 6.35 -17.42
N PHE A 182 -5.53 7.54 -17.00
CA PHE A 182 -6.54 7.70 -15.95
C PHE A 182 -7.87 7.06 -16.35
N LEU A 183 -8.39 7.40 -17.54
CA LEU A 183 -9.68 6.87 -18.03
C LEU A 183 -9.66 5.36 -18.21
N LYS A 184 -8.55 4.78 -18.71
CA LYS A 184 -8.39 3.32 -18.85
C LYS A 184 -8.39 2.57 -17.50
N ASN A 185 -8.14 3.27 -16.41
CA ASN A 185 -8.14 2.69 -15.06
C ASN A 185 -9.27 3.25 -14.19
N PHE A 186 -10.30 3.86 -14.81
CA PHE A 186 -11.46 4.39 -14.09
C PHE A 186 -12.22 3.31 -13.32
N ASP A 187 -12.22 2.08 -13.83
CA ASP A 187 -12.72 0.87 -13.14
C ASP A 187 -12.08 0.68 -11.76
N HIS A 188 -10.77 0.88 -11.65
CA HIS A 188 -10.04 0.72 -10.38
C HIS A 188 -10.33 1.85 -9.39
N PHE A 189 -10.52 3.09 -9.86
CA PHE A 189 -10.87 4.20 -8.97
C PHE A 189 -12.27 4.04 -8.38
N ILE A 190 -13.25 3.56 -9.17
CA ILE A 190 -14.58 3.22 -8.65
C ILE A 190 -14.46 2.10 -7.61
N LEU A 191 -13.77 1.01 -7.97
CA LEU A 191 -13.58 -0.12 -7.05
C LEU A 191 -12.92 0.33 -5.75
N LEU A 192 -11.90 1.19 -5.83
CA LEU A 192 -11.19 1.71 -4.67
C LEU A 192 -12.12 2.49 -3.73
N GLN A 193 -13.00 3.32 -4.27
CA GLN A 193 -14.01 4.04 -3.47
C GLN A 193 -15.01 3.09 -2.82
N CYS A 194 -15.50 2.09 -3.56
CA CYS A 194 -16.38 1.06 -2.99
C CYS A 194 -15.70 0.30 -1.85
N LEU A 195 -14.45 -0.15 -2.06
CA LEU A 195 -13.68 -0.87 -1.04
C LEU A 195 -13.43 -0.01 0.20
N GLY A 196 -13.08 1.27 0.01
CA GLY A 196 -12.90 2.23 1.10
C GLY A 196 -14.19 2.41 1.90
N PHE A 197 -15.30 2.69 1.24
CA PHE A 197 -16.60 2.89 1.88
C PHE A 197 -17.05 1.64 2.66
N THR A 198 -16.97 0.45 2.05
CA THR A 198 -17.32 -0.80 2.74
C THR A 198 -16.42 -1.05 3.95
N SER A 199 -15.11 -0.78 3.85
CA SER A 199 -14.18 -0.92 4.97
C SER A 199 -14.54 -0.01 6.15
N GLN A 200 -14.92 1.24 5.86
CA GLN A 200 -15.34 2.18 6.90
C GLN A 200 -16.66 1.78 7.55
N LEU A 201 -17.66 1.40 6.76
CA LEU A 201 -18.94 0.94 7.29
C LEU A 201 -18.76 -0.27 8.22
N MET A 202 -17.93 -1.24 7.85
CA MET A 202 -17.62 -2.37 8.73
C MET A 202 -16.98 -1.93 10.04
N THR A 203 -16.05 -0.98 9.99
CA THR A 203 -15.37 -0.45 11.19
C THR A 203 -16.36 0.28 12.10
N MET A 204 -17.30 1.05 11.54
CA MET A 204 -18.37 1.68 12.30
C MET A 204 -19.31 0.66 12.95
N ILE A 205 -19.69 -0.40 12.24
CA ILE A 205 -20.52 -1.48 12.79
C ILE A 205 -19.78 -2.17 13.96
N ASP A 206 -18.49 -2.46 13.81
CA ASP A 206 -17.68 -3.08 14.87
C ASP A 206 -17.57 -2.16 16.10
N TRP A 207 -17.45 -0.84 15.91
CA TRP A 207 -17.44 0.14 16.98
C TRP A 207 -18.79 0.20 17.72
N LEU A 208 -19.91 0.21 16.98
CA LEU A 208 -21.25 0.22 17.56
C LEU A 208 -21.56 -1.04 18.38
N LYS A 209 -21.02 -2.20 18.00
CA LYS A 209 -21.19 -3.46 18.75
C LYS A 209 -20.36 -3.56 20.03
N LYS A 210 -19.32 -2.73 20.16
CA LYS A 210 -18.44 -2.69 21.35
C LYS A 210 -18.92 -1.68 22.40
N LYS A 211 -19.86 -0.80 22.05
CA LYS A 211 -20.64 0.02 22.97
C LYS A 211 -21.84 -0.77 23.48
#